data_AF-A0A6M3ZDA8-F1
#
_entry.id   AF-A0A6M3ZDA8-F1
#
_cell.length_a   1.000
_cell.length_b   1.000
_cell.length_c   1.000
_cell.angle_alpha   90.00
_cell.angle_beta   90.00
_cell.angle_gamma   90.00
#
_symmetry.space_group_name_H-M   'P 1'
#
loop_
_entity.id
_entity.type
_entity.pdbx_description
1 polymer ?
#
loop_
_entity_poly.entity_id
_entity_poly.type
_entity_poly.pdbx_seq_one_letter_code
_entity_poly.pdbx_strand_id
1 'polypeptide(L)'
;MRLSEAIKHLAVGAVDAESPVELLPAEVVSVSPVEIKLKENSKLIIPEDAIIIPKRMQSGGDDALEPGDRLMTAALTGGQSFFILDKV
;
A
#
# COMPACT_ATOMS: atom_id res chain seq x y z
N MET A 1 30.78 -8.59 9.81
CA MET A 1 30.11 -9.25 8.66
C MET A 1 31.13 -10.05 7.89
N ARG A 2 30.78 -11.27 7.48
CA ARG A 2 31.61 -12.08 6.56
C ARG A 2 31.42 -11.59 5.12
N LEU A 3 32.41 -11.79 4.25
CA LEU A 3 32.31 -11.41 2.82
C LEU A 3 31.08 -12.04 2.14
N SER A 4 30.75 -13.28 2.50
CA SER A 4 29.56 -13.97 2.00
C SER A 4 28.25 -13.29 2.41
N GLU A 5 28.17 -12.69 3.60
CA GLU A 5 27.00 -11.93 4.06
C GLU A 5 26.87 -10.60 3.30
N ALA A 6 28.00 -9.93 3.03
CA ALA A 6 28.01 -8.69 2.24
C ALA A 6 27.55 -8.93 0.80
N ILE A 7 28.02 -10.01 0.15
CA ILE A 7 27.57 -10.40 -1.20
C ILE A 7 26.08 -10.72 -1.20
N LYS A 8 25.60 -11.48 -0.20
CA LYS A 8 24.17 -11.79 -0.07
C LYS A 8 23.32 -10.53 0.09
N HIS A 9 23.76 -9.57 0.92
CA HIS A 9 23.03 -8.32 1.12
C HIS A 9 22.99 -7.47 -0.15
N LEU A 10 24.09 -7.39 -0.90
CA LEU A 10 24.13 -6.68 -2.18
C LEU A 10 23.22 -7.33 -3.22
N ALA A 11 23.20 -8.66 -3.29
CA ALA A 11 22.33 -9.39 -4.20
C ALA A 11 20.85 -9.19 -3.89
N VAL A 12 20.46 -9.25 -2.60
CA VAL A 12 19.08 -8.99 -2.17
C VAL A 12 18.66 -7.56 -2.52
N GLY A 13 19.49 -6.57 -2.19
CA GLY A 13 19.19 -5.17 -2.52
C GLY A 13 19.08 -4.90 -4.03
N ALA A 14 19.81 -5.63 -4.88
CA ALA A 14 19.70 -5.52 -6.32
C ALA A 14 18.39 -6.12 -6.87
N VAL A 15 17.92 -7.24 -6.29
CA VAL A 15 16.65 -7.87 -6.67
C VAL A 15 15.45 -7.03 -6.21
N ASP A 16 15.50 -6.48 -4.98
CA ASP A 16 14.45 -5.62 -4.47
C ASP A 16 14.30 -4.33 -5.32
N ALA A 17 15.38 -3.85 -5.93
CA ALA A 17 15.36 -2.73 -6.87
C ALA A 17 14.71 -3.05 -8.23
N GLU A 18 14.61 -4.34 -8.60
CA GLU A 18 14.00 -4.78 -9.86
C GLU A 18 12.46 -4.77 -9.81
N SER A 19 11.87 -4.88 -8.61
CA SER A 19 10.42 -4.92 -8.41
C SER A 19 9.93 -3.67 -7.65
N PRO A 20 9.76 -2.53 -8.34
CA PRO A 20 9.49 -1.24 -7.70
C PRO A 20 8.05 -1.10 -7.19
N VAL A 21 7.20 -2.12 -7.34
CA VAL A 21 5.80 -2.09 -6.90
C VAL A 21 5.51 -3.32 -6.05
N GLU A 22 5.00 -3.11 -4.84
CA GLU A 22 4.49 -4.15 -3.94
C GLU A 22 2.95 -4.08 -3.89
N LEU A 23 2.28 -5.21 -4.09
CA LEU A 23 0.82 -5.32 -3.94
C LEU A 23 0.48 -5.73 -2.49
N LEU A 24 -0.32 -4.90 -1.84
CA LEU A 24 -0.60 -4.97 -0.41
C LEU A 24 -2.11 -5.02 -0.17
N PRO A 25 -2.62 -6.06 0.51
CA PRO A 25 -3.99 -6.06 1.02
C PRO A 25 -4.15 -4.96 2.08
N ALA A 26 -5.27 -4.26 2.02
CA ALA A 26 -5.62 -3.21 2.96
C ALA A 26 -7.09 -3.30 3.39
N GLU A 27 -7.42 -2.66 4.50
CA GLU A 27 -8.78 -2.51 5.02
C GLU A 27 -9.08 -1.03 5.28
N VAL A 28 -10.25 -0.55 4.87
CA VAL A 28 -10.68 0.82 5.14
C VAL A 28 -11.08 0.96 6.61
N VAL A 29 -10.42 1.86 7.33
CA VAL A 29 -10.72 2.16 8.74
C VAL A 29 -11.71 3.31 8.85
N SER A 30 -11.51 4.35 8.05
CA SER A 30 -12.32 5.56 8.02
C SER A 30 -12.40 6.08 6.59
N VAL A 31 -13.47 6.82 6.27
CA VAL A 31 -13.74 7.40 4.94
C VAL A 31 -13.79 8.93 4.95
N SER A 32 -13.68 9.58 6.11
CA SER A 32 -13.64 11.05 6.23
C SER A 32 -12.93 11.47 7.53
N PRO A 33 -11.59 11.61 7.53
CA PRO A 33 -10.65 11.43 6.41
C PRO A 33 -10.45 9.95 6.06
N VAL A 34 -9.99 9.68 4.83
CA VAL A 34 -9.78 8.29 4.36
C VAL A 34 -8.52 7.71 5.02
N GLU A 35 -8.70 6.61 5.74
CA GLU A 35 -7.61 5.88 6.39
C GLU A 35 -7.66 4.41 6.02
N ILE A 36 -6.52 3.84 5.63
CA ILE A 36 -6.39 2.43 5.31
C ILE A 36 -5.37 1.74 6.21
N LYS A 37 -5.64 0.48 6.53
CA LYS A 37 -4.77 -0.39 7.33
C LYS A 37 -4.14 -1.46 6.45
N LEU A 38 -2.80 -1.51 6.39
CA LEU A 38 -2.06 -2.45 5.52
C LEU A 38 -1.73 -3.78 6.22
N LYS A 39 -1.68 -4.87 5.43
CA LYS A 39 -1.18 -6.21 5.85
C LYS A 39 -1.84 -6.75 7.13
N GLU A 40 -3.10 -6.39 7.38
CA GLU A 40 -3.85 -6.72 8.61
C GLU A 40 -3.16 -6.25 9.91
N ASN A 41 -2.11 -5.43 9.83
CA ASN A 41 -1.31 -4.99 10.96
C ASN A 41 -1.88 -3.69 11.54
N SER A 42 -2.19 -3.68 12.84
CA SER A 42 -2.80 -2.54 13.53
C SER A 42 -1.90 -1.31 13.68
N LYS A 43 -0.61 -1.39 13.33
CA LYS A 43 0.34 -0.27 13.45
C LYS A 43 0.61 0.49 12.15
N LEU A 44 0.11 0.00 11.01
CA LEU A 44 0.33 0.60 9.69
C LEU A 44 -0.95 1.23 9.16
N ILE A 45 -1.37 2.31 9.82
CA ILE A 45 -2.48 3.16 9.36
C ILE A 45 -1.88 4.23 8.45
N ILE A 46 -2.35 4.29 7.20
CA ILE A 46 -1.92 5.25 6.21
C ILE A 46 -2.95 6.39 6.14
N PRO A 47 -2.52 7.65 6.26
CA PRO A 47 -3.40 8.81 6.16
C PRO A 47 -3.74 9.15 4.70
N GLU A 48 -4.83 9.88 4.50
CA GLU A 48 -5.35 10.30 3.19
C GLU A 48 -4.29 10.95 2.28
N ASP A 49 -3.38 11.76 2.83
CA ASP A 49 -2.33 12.47 2.07
C ASP A 49 -1.39 11.52 1.31
N ALA A 50 -1.22 10.30 1.81
CA ALA A 50 -0.39 9.27 1.22
C ALA A 50 -1.19 8.35 0.27
N ILE A 51 -2.50 8.54 0.12
CA ILE A 51 -3.39 7.64 -0.61
C ILE A 51 -3.89 8.30 -1.89
N ILE A 52 -3.78 7.58 -2.99
CA ILE A 52 -4.35 7.97 -4.28
C ILE A 52 -5.56 7.08 -4.56
N ILE A 53 -6.74 7.69 -4.54
CA ILE A 53 -8.04 7.02 -4.65
C ILE A 53 -8.57 7.13 -6.10
N PRO A 54 -8.94 6.01 -6.74
CA PRO A 54 -9.62 6.02 -8.04
C PRO A 54 -10.90 6.85 -8.01
N LYS A 55 -11.16 7.61 -9.09
CA LYS A 55 -12.35 8.48 -9.19
C LYS A 55 -13.68 7.76 -8.92
N ARG A 56 -13.79 6.49 -9.31
CA ARG A 56 -14.99 5.67 -9.10
C ARG A 56 -15.29 5.35 -7.63
N MET A 57 -14.26 5.41 -6.77
CA MET A 57 -14.32 5.07 -5.35
C MET A 57 -14.37 6.30 -4.43
N GLN A 58 -14.31 7.50 -5.01
CA GLN A 58 -14.46 8.73 -4.26
C GLN A 58 -15.92 8.93 -3.81
N SER A 59 -16.11 9.79 -2.81
CA SER A 59 -17.44 10.13 -2.29
C SER A 59 -18.35 10.65 -3.41
N GLY A 60 -19.34 9.84 -3.81
CA GLY A 60 -20.27 10.13 -4.91
C GLY A 60 -20.00 9.38 -6.22
N GLY A 61 -18.99 8.51 -6.27
CA GLY A 61 -18.82 7.52 -7.34
C GLY A 61 -19.73 6.30 -7.15
N ASP A 62 -19.88 5.51 -8.21
CA ASP A 62 -20.73 4.31 -8.22
C ASP A 62 -20.28 3.22 -7.22
N ASP A 63 -19.02 3.29 -6.75
CA ASP A 63 -18.40 2.30 -5.87
C ASP A 63 -17.60 2.97 -4.74
N ALA A 64 -18.23 3.92 -4.05
CA ALA A 64 -17.63 4.66 -2.94
C ALA A 64 -17.07 3.73 -1.85
N LEU A 65 -15.93 4.10 -1.24
CA LEU A 65 -15.34 3.35 -0.14
C LEU A 65 -16.24 3.37 1.10
N GLU A 66 -16.38 2.22 1.75
CA GLU A 66 -17.04 2.08 3.05
C GLU A 66 -16.07 1.55 4.12
N PRO A 67 -16.23 1.94 5.40
CA PRO A 67 -15.45 1.35 6.48
C PRO A 67 -15.62 -0.17 6.54
N GLY A 68 -14.51 -0.90 6.62
CA GLY A 68 -14.46 -2.36 6.58
C GLY A 68 -14.26 -2.96 5.19
N ASP A 69 -14.28 -2.14 4.13
CA ASP A 69 -13.97 -2.62 2.77
C ASP A 69 -12.54 -3.15 2.71
N ARG A 70 -12.39 -4.33 2.08
CA ARG A 70 -11.09 -4.90 1.75
C ARG A 70 -10.63 -4.39 0.41
N LEU A 71 -9.41 -3.92 0.36
CA LEU A 71 -8.81 -3.28 -0.81
C LEU A 71 -7.51 -3.98 -1.19
N MET A 72 -7.20 -3.96 -2.48
CA MET A 72 -5.85 -4.18 -2.96
C MET A 72 -5.20 -2.82 -3.21
N THR A 73 -4.00 -2.64 -2.66
CA THR A 73 -3.22 -1.40 -2.83
C THR A 73 -1.87 -1.70 -3.47
N ALA A 74 -1.35 -0.75 -4.22
CA ALA A 74 -0.01 -0.80 -4.77
C ALA A 74 0.86 0.25 -4.08
N ALA A 75 1.99 -0.17 -3.53
CA ALA A 75 3.01 0.70 -2.95
C ALA A 75 4.22 0.75 -3.88
N LEU A 76 4.69 1.95 -4.22
CA LEU A 76 5.94 2.09 -4.96
C LEU A 76 7.15 2.10 -4.00
N THR A 77 8.13 1.24 -4.26
CA THR A 77 9.39 1.15 -3.53
C THR A 77 10.14 2.49 -3.63
N GLY A 78 10.36 3.15 -2.48
CA GLY A 78 11.00 4.46 -2.41
C GLY A 78 10.04 5.66 -2.46
N GLY A 79 8.74 5.43 -2.66
CA GLY A 79 7.69 6.45 -2.56
C GLY A 79 6.93 6.40 -1.22
N GLN A 80 6.34 7.52 -0.82
CA GLN A 80 5.42 7.60 0.33
C GLN A 80 3.95 7.43 -0.09
N SER A 81 3.68 7.09 -1.35
CA SER A 81 2.32 7.06 -1.91
C SER A 81 1.82 5.64 -2.14
N PHE A 82 0.57 5.42 -1.78
CA PHE A 82 -0.19 4.18 -1.93
C PHE A 82 -1.33 4.40 -2.92
N PHE A 83 -1.47 3.51 -3.88
CA PHE A 83 -2.53 3.56 -4.88
C PHE A 83 -3.56 2.50 -4.57
N ILE A 84 -4.83 2.88 -4.42
CA ILE A 84 -5.92 1.89 -4.33
C ILE A 84 -6.21 1.38 -5.74
N LEU A 85 -6.20 0.07 -5.93
CA LEU A 85 -6.48 -0.58 -7.22
C LEU A 85 -7.96 -0.94 -7.32
N ASP A 86 -8.42 -1.79 -6.40
CA ASP A 86 -9.79 -2.28 -6.35
C ASP A 86 -10.19 -2.81 -4.98
N LYS A 87 -11.49 -3.02 -4.77
CA LYS A 87 -12.04 -3.82 -3.67
C LYS A 87 -11.83 -5.31 -3.97
N VAL A 88 -11.64 -6.12 -2.93
CA VAL A 88 -11.38 -7.58 -3.02
C VAL A 88 -12.42 -8.37 -2.25
#